data_AF-A0A9P9M0M9-F1
#
_entry.id   AF-A0A9P9M0M9-F1
#
_cell.length_a   1.000
_cell.length_b   1.000
_cell.length_c   1.000
_cell.angle_alpha   90.00
_cell.angle_beta   90.00
_cell.angle_gamma   90.00
#
_symmetry.space_group_name_H-M   'P 1'
#
loop_
_entity.id
_entity.type
_entity.pdbx_description
1 polymer ?
#
loop_
_entity_poly.entity_id
_entity_poly.type
_entity_poly.pdbx_seq_one_letter_code
_entity_poly.pdbx_strand_id
1 'polypeptide(L)'
;MPPNTRQTDRFTPPPIPPKGGISNTIRRKHFFDAYDSEIGTKSMRAICREQDLDESTGRLWNRQRRDLGSLGIRRTRKLSNKLGRRSKVTPAMCRMLVDPKKNPVRNQLYEAQIVYHNLPCKKR
;
A
#
# COMPACT_ATOMS: atom_id res chain seq x y z
N MET A 1 34.40 -29.87 10.12
CA MET A 1 33.12 -29.25 10.54
C MET A 1 32.83 -28.06 9.64
N PRO A 2 31.60 -27.86 9.15
CA PRO A 2 31.29 -26.71 8.30
C PRO A 2 31.25 -25.40 9.12
N PRO A 3 31.69 -24.26 8.56
CA PRO A 3 31.73 -22.99 9.27
C PRO A 3 30.33 -22.40 9.49
N ASN A 4 30.12 -21.81 10.67
CA ASN A 4 28.88 -21.13 11.05
C ASN A 4 28.75 -19.80 10.30
N THR A 5 27.91 -19.76 9.26
CA THR A 5 27.71 -18.61 8.37
C THR A 5 26.61 -17.65 8.84
N ARG A 6 26.20 -17.70 10.12
CA ARG A 6 25.17 -16.78 10.64
C ARG A 6 25.72 -15.36 10.72
N GLN A 7 25.37 -14.55 9.72
CA GLN A 7 25.57 -13.11 9.66
C GLN A 7 24.99 -12.46 10.94
N THR A 8 25.86 -11.96 11.83
CA THR A 8 25.49 -11.36 13.12
C THR A 8 25.04 -9.91 13.00
N ASP A 9 25.36 -9.25 11.89
CA ASP A 9 25.10 -7.84 11.71
C ASP A 9 23.87 -7.60 10.83
N ARG A 10 22.78 -7.14 11.47
CA ARG A 10 21.59 -6.64 10.77
C ARG A 10 21.76 -5.15 10.53
N PHE A 11 22.64 -4.77 9.61
CA PHE A 11 22.68 -3.40 9.11
C PHE A 11 21.32 -3.07 8.48
N THR A 12 20.49 -2.34 9.22
CA THR A 12 19.19 -1.88 8.75
C THR A 12 19.43 -0.46 8.21
N PRO A 13 19.41 -0.24 6.89
CA PRO A 13 19.61 1.10 6.35
C PRO A 13 18.53 2.04 6.90
N PRO A 14 18.86 3.33 7.14
CA PRO A 14 17.87 4.30 7.59
C PRO A 14 16.71 4.36 6.59
N PRO A 15 15.47 4.54 7.07
CA PRO A 15 14.30 4.57 6.21
C PRO A 15 14.48 5.67 5.15
N ILE A 16 14.35 5.29 3.88
CA ILE A 16 14.34 6.23 2.76
C ILE A 16 13.25 7.26 3.04
N PRO A 17 13.52 8.58 2.90
CA PRO A 17 12.51 9.60 3.12
C PRO A 17 11.28 9.27 2.26
N PRO A 18 10.08 9.29 2.85
CA PRO A 18 8.89 8.85 2.14
C PRO A 18 8.73 9.69 0.88
N LYS A 19 8.70 9.04 -0.29
CA LYS A 19 8.29 9.67 -1.55
C LYS A 19 6.85 10.16 -1.41
N GLY A 20 6.68 11.39 -0.95
CA GLY A 20 5.39 12.02 -0.76
C GLY A 20 5.59 13.51 -0.73
N GLY A 21 4.96 14.23 -1.67
CA GLY A 21 4.98 15.69 -1.70
C GLY A 21 4.46 16.33 -0.40
N ILE A 22 4.40 17.65 -0.37
CA ILE A 22 4.03 18.46 0.81
C ILE A 22 2.73 17.94 1.46
N SER A 23 2.67 17.95 2.80
CA SER A 23 1.47 17.53 3.55
C SER A 23 0.35 18.55 3.35
N ASN A 24 -0.75 18.13 2.71
CA ASN A 24 -1.92 18.99 2.47
C ASN A 24 -2.93 18.98 3.64
N THR A 25 -2.58 18.39 4.79
CA THR A 25 -3.50 18.22 5.92
C THR A 25 -3.98 19.56 6.49
N ILE A 26 -3.08 20.54 6.61
CA ILE A 26 -3.41 21.88 7.13
C ILE A 26 -4.37 22.59 6.17
N ARG A 27 -4.05 22.62 4.87
CA ARG A 27 -4.92 23.21 3.84
C ARG A 27 -6.31 22.55 3.80
N ARG A 28 -6.38 21.22 3.94
CA ARG A 28 -7.65 20.49 4.06
C ARG A 28 -8.46 20.93 5.26
N LYS A 29 -7.81 21.07 6.41
CA LYS A 29 -8.47 21.48 7.64
C LYS A 29 -9.09 22.87 7.46
N HIS A 30 -8.32 23.86 7.00
CA HIS A 30 -8.84 25.21 6.74
C HIS A 30 -10.02 25.21 5.76
N PHE A 31 -9.93 24.42 4.69
CA PHE A 31 -11.06 24.26 3.76
C PHE A 31 -12.31 23.71 4.45
N PHE A 32 -12.18 22.65 5.25
CA PHE A 32 -13.35 22.05 5.92
C PHE A 32 -13.91 22.94 7.02
N ASP A 33 -13.07 23.66 7.76
CA ASP A 33 -13.49 24.62 8.78
C ASP A 33 -14.31 25.77 8.13
N ALA A 34 -13.85 26.30 6.99
CA ALA A 34 -14.59 27.29 6.21
C ALA A 34 -15.85 26.71 5.58
N TYR A 35 -15.77 25.51 5.02
CA TYR A 35 -16.91 24.82 4.41
C TYR A 35 -18.03 24.57 5.41
N ASP A 36 -17.71 24.06 6.61
CA ASP A 36 -18.71 23.78 7.64
C ASP A 36 -19.34 25.06 8.20
N SER A 37 -18.61 26.17 8.18
CA SER A 37 -19.10 27.48 8.65
C SER A 37 -19.94 28.22 7.62
N GLU A 38 -19.64 28.07 6.32
CA GLU A 38 -20.14 28.96 5.26
C GLU A 38 -20.97 28.26 4.17
N ILE A 39 -21.17 26.93 4.22
CA ILE A 39 -21.92 26.19 3.20
C ILE A 39 -23.34 26.72 2.94
N GLY A 40 -23.97 27.32 3.94
CA GLY A 40 -25.31 27.91 3.82
C GLY A 40 -25.34 29.30 3.18
N THR A 41 -24.21 30.00 3.13
CA THR A 41 -24.11 31.40 2.70
C THR A 41 -23.33 31.56 1.41
N LYS A 42 -22.27 30.76 1.21
CA LYS A 42 -21.38 30.83 0.05
C LYS A 42 -21.45 29.57 -0.79
N SER A 43 -21.25 29.75 -2.10
CA SER A 43 -21.09 28.62 -3.02
C SER A 43 -19.74 27.92 -2.80
N MET A 44 -19.68 26.62 -3.13
CA MET A 44 -18.43 25.84 -3.11
C MET A 44 -17.28 26.55 -3.82
N ARG A 45 -17.57 27.16 -4.98
CA ARG A 45 -16.58 27.86 -5.80
C ARG A 45 -16.02 29.09 -5.09
N ALA A 46 -16.85 29.82 -4.35
CA ALA A 46 -16.42 30.97 -3.56
C ALA A 46 -15.52 30.53 -2.40
N ILE A 47 -15.93 29.51 -1.63
CA ILE A 47 -15.14 28.95 -0.52
C ILE A 47 -13.78 28.44 -1.02
N CYS A 48 -13.75 27.75 -2.16
CA CYS A 48 -12.50 27.28 -2.76
C CYS A 48 -11.60 28.46 -3.17
N ARG A 49 -12.16 29.52 -3.77
CA ARG A 49 -11.39 30.71 -4.17
C ARG A 49 -10.76 31.43 -2.98
N GLU A 50 -11.50 31.59 -1.89
CA GLU A 50 -10.98 32.21 -0.66
C GLU A 50 -9.86 31.40 -0.01
N GLN A 51 -9.92 30.07 -0.14
CA GLN A 51 -8.90 29.16 0.38
C GLN A 51 -7.77 28.86 -0.62
N ASP A 52 -7.70 29.58 -1.74
CA ASP A 52 -6.75 29.39 -2.83
C ASP A 52 -6.71 27.92 -3.32
N LEU A 53 -7.89 27.35 -3.55
CA LEU A 53 -8.08 25.97 -4.00
C LEU A 53 -8.86 25.93 -5.31
N ASP A 54 -8.50 24.98 -6.16
CA ASP A 54 -9.31 24.67 -7.32
C ASP A 54 -10.61 23.96 -6.89
N GLU A 55 -11.71 24.28 -7.58
CA GLU A 55 -13.03 23.74 -7.25
C GLU A 55 -13.07 22.21 -7.38
N SER A 56 -12.35 21.64 -8.36
CA SER A 56 -12.27 20.19 -8.52
C SER A 56 -11.62 19.51 -7.30
N THR A 57 -10.65 20.19 -6.68
CA THR A 57 -9.96 19.73 -5.47
C THR A 57 -10.89 19.77 -4.28
N GLY A 58 -11.65 20.86 -4.09
CA GLY A 58 -12.66 20.96 -3.03
C GLY A 58 -13.76 19.90 -3.14
N ARG A 59 -14.27 19.65 -4.35
CA ARG A 59 -15.25 18.58 -4.61
C ARG A 59 -14.68 17.19 -4.32
N LEU A 60 -13.43 16.93 -4.72
CA LEU A 60 -12.73 15.68 -4.42
C LEU A 60 -12.61 15.47 -2.90
N TRP A 61 -12.25 16.52 -2.16
CA TRP A 61 -12.09 16.45 -0.71
C TRP A 61 -13.42 16.18 -0.01
N ASN A 62 -14.50 16.83 -0.44
CA ASN A 62 -15.84 16.54 0.07
C ASN A 62 -16.30 15.10 -0.20
N ARG A 63 -16.02 14.56 -1.40
CA ARG A 63 -16.28 13.14 -1.68
C ARG A 63 -15.51 12.24 -0.71
N GLN A 64 -14.22 12.49 -0.51
CA GLN A 64 -13.41 11.70 0.42
C GLN A 64 -13.89 11.81 1.88
N ARG A 65 -14.35 12.98 2.32
CA ARG A 65 -14.92 13.15 3.66
C ARG A 65 -16.25 12.40 3.81
N ARG A 66 -17.08 12.32 2.76
CA ARG A 66 -18.29 11.49 2.76
C ARG A 66 -17.96 10.00 2.86
N ASP A 67 -16.94 9.55 2.13
CA ASP A 67 -16.57 8.12 2.09
C ASP A 67 -15.82 7.65 3.36
N LEU A 68 -14.97 8.51 3.94
CA LEU A 68 -14.04 8.16 5.04
C LEU A 68 -14.41 8.79 6.39
N GLY A 69 -15.41 9.68 6.42
CA GLY A 69 -15.76 10.47 7.60
C GLY A 69 -14.64 11.43 8.02
N SER A 70 -14.38 11.50 9.32
CA SER A 70 -13.37 12.40 9.92
C SER A 70 -11.94 12.12 9.42
N LEU A 71 -11.65 10.89 8.98
CA LEU A 71 -10.36 10.51 8.40
C LEU A 71 -10.09 11.23 7.06
N GLY A 72 -11.12 11.65 6.34
CA GLY A 72 -11.00 12.38 5.08
C GLY A 72 -10.38 13.78 5.21
N ILE A 73 -10.36 14.36 6.42
CA ILE A 73 -9.72 15.64 6.73
C ILE A 73 -8.20 15.52 6.62
N ARG A 74 -7.65 14.35 6.94
CA ARG A 74 -6.21 14.11 6.90
C ARG A 74 -5.76 13.75 5.48
N ARG A 75 -4.44 13.84 5.23
CA ARG A 75 -3.87 13.25 4.02
C ARG A 75 -4.10 11.74 4.05
N THR A 76 -4.90 11.26 3.11
CA THR A 76 -5.15 9.83 2.93
C THR A 76 -4.09 9.25 2.00
N ARG A 77 -3.54 8.07 2.35
CA ARG A 77 -2.77 7.29 1.38
C ARG A 77 -3.75 6.80 0.31
N LYS A 78 -3.32 6.79 -0.95
CA LYS A 78 -4.10 6.16 -2.01
C LYS A 78 -4.30 4.69 -1.63
N LEU A 79 -5.55 4.29 -1.41
CA LEU A 79 -5.88 2.90 -1.19
C LEU A 79 -5.57 2.15 -2.49
N SER A 80 -4.71 1.15 -2.41
CA SER A 80 -4.45 0.27 -3.54
C SER A 80 -5.58 -0.75 -3.59
N ASN A 81 -6.36 -0.75 -4.66
CA ASN A 81 -7.33 -1.82 -4.93
C ASN A 81 -6.65 -3.19 -5.12
N LYS A 82 -5.31 -3.22 -5.21
CA LYS A 82 -4.50 -4.42 -5.30
C LYS A 82 -3.78 -4.61 -3.96
N LEU A 83 -4.02 -5.73 -3.30
CA LEU A 83 -3.37 -6.12 -2.03
C LEU A 83 -1.84 -6.33 -2.16
N GLY A 84 -1.31 -6.21 -3.37
CA GLY A 84 0.10 -6.37 -3.70
C GLY A 84 0.26 -6.97 -5.09
N ARG A 85 1.47 -7.45 -5.38
CA ARG A 85 1.74 -8.24 -6.58
C ARG A 85 1.05 -9.59 -6.45
N ARG A 86 0.33 -10.03 -7.49
CA ARG A 86 -0.25 -11.37 -7.53
C ARG A 86 0.85 -12.42 -7.35
N SER A 87 0.55 -13.48 -6.60
CA SER A 87 1.47 -14.62 -6.45
C SER A 87 1.79 -15.22 -7.82
N LYS A 88 3.07 -15.51 -8.06
CA LYS A 88 3.49 -16.30 -9.23
C LYS A 88 3.19 -17.78 -9.07
N VAL A 89 3.05 -18.24 -7.82
CA VAL A 89 2.73 -19.62 -7.48
C VAL A 89 1.22 -19.77 -7.48
N THR A 90 0.71 -20.68 -8.31
CA THR A 90 -0.73 -20.95 -8.40
C THR A 90 -1.18 -21.95 -7.33
N PRO A 91 -2.48 -21.97 -6.96
CA PRO A 91 -3.00 -22.96 -6.01
C PRO A 91 -2.78 -24.41 -6.44
N ALA A 92 -2.79 -24.69 -7.75
CA ALA A 92 -2.51 -26.02 -8.29
C ALA A 92 -1.07 -26.46 -8.02
N MET A 93 -0.11 -25.55 -8.16
CA MET A 93 1.30 -25.81 -7.81
C MET A 93 1.45 -26.10 -6.32
N CYS A 94 0.76 -25.36 -5.46
CA CYS A 94 0.76 -25.65 -4.02
C CYS A 94 0.22 -27.05 -3.72
N ARG A 95 -0.90 -27.46 -4.36
CA ARG A 95 -1.47 -28.81 -4.18
C ARG A 95 -0.51 -29.89 -4.65
N MET A 96 0.14 -29.68 -5.80
CA MET A 96 1.15 -30.61 -6.33
C MET A 96 2.31 -30.78 -5.35
N LEU A 97 2.82 -29.72 -4.75
CA LEU A 97 3.95 -29.77 -3.81
C LEU A 97 3.62 -30.53 -2.51
N VAL A 98 2.34 -30.49 -2.08
CA VAL A 98 1.91 -31.16 -0.85
C VAL A 98 1.51 -32.63 -1.11
N ASP A 99 1.13 -33.00 -2.33
CA ASP A 99 0.74 -34.36 -2.68
C ASP A 99 1.97 -35.30 -2.76
N PRO A 100 2.09 -36.32 -1.87
CA PRO A 100 3.23 -37.22 -1.87
C PRO A 100 3.40 -38.01 -3.18
N LYS A 101 2.30 -38.25 -3.91
CA LYS A 101 2.35 -38.96 -5.20
C LYS A 101 2.91 -38.08 -6.31
N LYS A 102 2.72 -36.76 -6.22
CA LYS A 102 3.11 -35.80 -7.25
C LYS A 102 4.42 -35.08 -6.92
N ASN A 103 4.83 -35.07 -5.66
CA ASN A 103 6.10 -34.52 -5.20
C ASN A 103 7.00 -35.62 -4.61
N PRO A 104 7.68 -36.42 -5.44
CA PRO A 104 8.58 -37.48 -4.96
C PRO A 104 9.81 -36.91 -4.23
N VAL A 105 10.16 -35.65 -4.47
CA VAL A 105 11.30 -34.95 -3.84
C VAL A 105 10.89 -34.17 -2.59
N ARG A 106 9.71 -34.43 -2.02
CA ARG A 106 9.16 -33.71 -0.84
C ARG A 106 10.13 -33.67 0.35
N ASN A 107 10.86 -34.75 0.59
CA ASN A 107 11.77 -34.87 1.74
C ASN A 107 13.17 -34.29 1.46
N GLN A 108 13.42 -33.78 0.25
CA GLN A 108 14.68 -33.14 -0.12
C GLN A 108 14.70 -31.65 0.22
N LEU A 109 15.88 -31.04 0.13
CA LEU A 109 16.07 -29.60 0.32
C LEU A 109 15.20 -28.78 -0.64
N TYR A 110 14.78 -27.59 -0.20
CA TYR A 110 13.92 -26.71 -1.00
C TYR A 110 14.52 -26.35 -2.36
N GLU A 111 15.83 -26.22 -2.47
CA GLU A 111 16.51 -25.94 -3.74
C GLU A 111 16.30 -27.08 -4.75
N ALA A 112 16.41 -28.34 -4.32
CA ALA A 112 16.14 -29.49 -5.16
C ALA A 112 14.67 -29.54 -5.62
N GLN A 113 13.72 -29.18 -4.74
CA GLN A 113 12.30 -29.11 -5.09
C GLN A 113 12.00 -27.98 -6.09
N ILE A 114 12.66 -26.83 -5.95
CA ILE A 114 12.52 -25.69 -6.86
C ILE A 114 13.01 -26.07 -8.26
N VAL A 115 14.16 -26.75 -8.35
CA VAL A 115 14.73 -27.21 -9.63
C VAL A 115 13.85 -28.30 -10.24
N TYR A 116 13.47 -29.32 -9.47
CA TYR A 116 12.68 -30.45 -9.98
C TYR A 116 11.32 -30.01 -10.55
N HIS A 117 10.63 -29.08 -9.88
CA HIS A 117 9.31 -28.59 -10.30
C HIS A 117 9.36 -27.28 -11.10
N ASN A 118 10.56 -26.79 -11.45
CA ASN A 118 10.78 -25.52 -12.14
C ASN A 118 9.95 -24.36 -11.54
N LEU A 119 9.95 -24.25 -10.20
CA LEU A 119 9.11 -23.27 -9.51
C LEU A 119 9.58 -21.84 -9.83
N PRO A 120 8.68 -20.87 -10.10
CA PRO A 120 9.00 -19.48 -10.45
C PRO A 120 9.39 -18.64 -9.21
N CYS A 121 10.27 -19.21 -8.38
CA CYS A 121 10.76 -18.68 -7.12
C CYS A 121 12.18 -18.16 -7.31
N LYS A 122 12.52 -17.03 -6.66
CA LYS A 122 13.90 -16.56 -6.57
C LYS A 122 14.29 -16.48 -5.09
N LYS A 123 15.58 -16.66 -4.78
CA LYS A 123 16.11 -16.41 -3.44
C LYS A 123 15.79 -14.96 -3.06
N ARG A 124 15.22 -14.78 -1.87
CA ARG A 124 14.87 -13.46 -1.33
C ARG A 124 16.09 -12.79 -0.76
#